data_AF-A0A7J9EBM6-F1
#
_entry.id   AF-A0A7J9EBM6-F1
#
_cell.length_a   1.000
_cell.length_b   1.000
_cell.length_c   1.000
_cell.angle_alpha   90.00
_cell.angle_beta   90.00
_cell.angle_gamma   90.00
#
_symmetry.space_group_name_H-M   'P 1'
#
loop_
_entity.id
_entity.type
_entity.pdbx_description
1 polymer ?
#
loop_
_entity_poly.entity_id
_entity_poly.type
_entity_poly.pdbx_seq_one_letter_code
_entity_poly.pdbx_strand_id
1 'polypeptide(L)'
;FATVGEPQCELNYAKSGLGYCDVIVGSGVEAPRGELVNIHYTARFADGIVFDSSYKRARPLTMRIGLGKVIKGLDQGILGGEGVPPMLVGGKRRLQIPPNLAYGPEPAGCFSGDCNIPANATLLYDINFVGIYSGNAK
;
A
#
# COMPACT_ATOMS: atom_id res chain seq x y z
N PHE A 1 -6.23 -18.73 7.47
CA PHE A 1 -5.55 -19.15 6.23
C PHE A 1 -4.30 -18.31 6.03
N ALA A 2 -3.23 -18.62 6.77
CA ALA A 2 -1.89 -18.15 6.44
C ALA A 2 -1.22 -19.31 5.70
N THR A 3 -1.22 -19.26 4.38
CA THR A 3 -0.53 -20.26 3.55
C THR A 3 0.97 -20.06 3.70
N VAL A 4 1.63 -21.07 4.24
CA VAL A 4 3.04 -21.48 4.05
C VAL A 4 3.90 -20.49 3.23
N GLY A 5 4.84 -19.82 3.90
CA GLY A 5 6.14 -19.46 3.30
C GLY A 5 6.23 -18.23 2.40
N GLU A 6 5.49 -17.15 2.66
CA GLU A 6 5.90 -15.88 2.04
C GLU A 6 7.30 -15.49 2.54
N PRO A 7 8.24 -15.11 1.65
CA PRO A 7 9.59 -14.76 2.05
C PRO A 7 9.58 -13.76 3.20
N GLN A 8 10.29 -14.08 4.27
CA GLN A 8 10.59 -13.09 5.29
C GLN A 8 11.50 -12.06 4.65
N CYS A 9 11.16 -10.79 4.86
CA CYS A 9 11.74 -9.71 4.09
C CYS A 9 12.02 -8.56 5.07
N GLU A 10 13.28 -8.15 5.13
CA GLU A 10 13.76 -7.13 6.05
C GLU A 10 13.39 -5.74 5.54
N LEU A 11 12.80 -4.91 6.41
CA LEU A 11 12.37 -3.58 6.04
C LEU A 11 13.57 -2.63 5.93
N ASN A 12 13.65 -1.94 4.81
CA ASN A 12 14.46 -0.75 4.64
C ASN A 12 13.62 0.47 5.04
N TYR A 13 14.22 1.48 5.65
CA TYR A 13 13.50 2.67 6.11
C TYR A 13 13.96 3.91 5.36
N ALA A 14 13.00 4.63 4.77
CA ALA A 14 13.21 5.96 4.22
C ALA A 14 13.37 7.00 5.33
N LYS A 15 13.91 8.19 4.99
CA LYS A 15 14.01 9.32 5.94
C LYS A 15 12.65 9.77 6.48
N SER A 16 11.57 9.54 5.74
CA SER A 16 10.20 9.83 6.17
C SER A 16 9.68 8.88 7.26
N GLY A 17 10.41 7.81 7.57
CA GLY A 17 10.00 6.74 8.47
C GLY A 17 9.21 5.63 7.77
N LEU A 18 8.95 5.74 6.47
CA LEU A 18 8.32 4.67 5.69
C LEU A 18 9.24 3.45 5.63
N GLY A 19 8.80 2.34 6.22
CA GLY A 19 9.43 1.04 6.04
C GLY A 19 8.93 0.40 4.75
N TYR A 20 9.83 -0.17 3.95
CA TYR A 20 9.47 -0.89 2.73
C TYR A 20 10.36 -2.13 2.51
N CYS A 21 9.81 -3.10 1.82
CA CYS A 21 10.55 -4.29 1.40
C CYS A 21 9.89 -4.94 0.18
N ASP A 22 10.67 -5.12 -0.89
CA ASP A 22 10.24 -5.88 -2.05
C ASP A 22 10.37 -7.38 -1.79
N VAL A 23 9.23 -8.03 -1.57
CA VAL A 23 9.15 -9.50 -1.47
C VAL A 23 9.39 -10.12 -2.83
N ILE A 24 8.88 -9.48 -3.88
CA ILE A 24 9.12 -9.82 -5.29
C ILE A 24 9.28 -8.52 -6.05
N VAL A 25 10.43 -8.33 -6.70
CA VAL A 25 10.62 -7.22 -7.65
C VAL A 25 9.87 -7.57 -8.93
N GLY A 26 9.00 -6.67 -9.39
CA GLY A 26 8.26 -6.86 -10.63
C GLY A 26 9.17 -6.81 -11.86
N SER A 27 8.66 -7.23 -13.01
CA SER A 27 9.39 -7.24 -14.28
C SER A 27 8.79 -6.31 -15.34
N GLY A 28 7.65 -5.69 -15.02
CA GLY A 28 7.00 -4.74 -15.92
C GLY A 28 7.46 -3.30 -15.69
N VAL A 29 6.69 -2.36 -16.23
CA VAL A 29 6.97 -0.92 -16.14
C VAL A 29 6.86 -0.39 -14.71
N GLU A 30 7.58 0.69 -14.44
CA GLU A 30 7.47 1.45 -13.18
C GLU A 30 6.09 2.09 -13.04
N ALA A 31 5.65 2.24 -11.79
CA ALA A 31 4.42 2.95 -11.47
C ALA A 31 4.47 4.40 -12.01
N PRO A 32 3.56 4.79 -12.92
CA PRO A 32 3.59 6.14 -13.49
C PRO A 32 2.89 7.16 -12.60
N ARG A 33 3.55 8.30 -12.37
CA ARG A 33 2.97 9.41 -11.62
C ARG A 33 1.70 9.92 -12.30
N GLY A 34 0.64 10.11 -11.53
CA GLY A 34 -0.60 10.73 -12.01
C GLY A 34 -1.55 9.76 -12.71
N GLU A 35 -1.14 8.54 -12.98
CA GLU A 35 -1.95 7.53 -13.67
C GLU A 35 -2.81 6.71 -12.73
N LEU A 36 -3.81 6.03 -13.30
CA LEU A 36 -4.57 5.01 -12.60
C LEU A 36 -3.80 3.69 -12.61
N VAL A 37 -3.68 3.07 -11.45
CA VAL A 37 -3.03 1.77 -11.25
C VAL A 37 -3.99 0.79 -10.58
N ASN A 38 -3.79 -0.49 -10.85
CA ASN A 38 -4.51 -1.58 -10.20
C ASN A 38 -3.58 -2.26 -9.20
N ILE A 39 -4.01 -2.35 -7.95
CA ILE A 39 -3.30 -3.11 -6.92
C ILE A 39 -4.22 -4.12 -6.25
N HIS A 40 -3.67 -5.29 -5.95
CA HIS A 40 -4.17 -6.07 -4.85
C HIS A 40 -3.42 -5.66 -3.58
N TYR A 41 -4.13 -5.66 -2.46
CA TYR A 41 -3.52 -5.41 -1.17
C TYR A 41 -4.28 -6.10 -0.03
N THR A 42 -3.56 -6.24 1.09
CA THR A 42 -4.10 -6.50 2.43
C THR A 42 -3.49 -5.49 3.40
N ALA A 43 -4.35 -4.80 4.15
CA ALA A 43 -3.98 -3.77 5.11
C ALA A 43 -4.33 -4.24 6.53
N ARG A 44 -3.36 -4.12 7.44
CA ARG A 44 -3.48 -4.56 8.83
C ARG A 44 -2.82 -3.58 9.80
N PHE A 45 -3.23 -3.65 11.06
CA PHE A 45 -2.55 -2.96 12.14
C PHE A 45 -1.28 -3.70 12.56
N ALA A 46 -0.48 -3.07 13.42
CA ALA A 46 0.78 -3.63 13.92
C ALA A 46 0.58 -4.92 14.76
N ASP A 47 -0.60 -5.13 15.33
CA ASP A 47 -1.00 -6.36 16.03
C ASP A 47 -1.41 -7.50 15.07
N GLY A 48 -1.41 -7.25 13.76
CA GLY A 48 -1.77 -8.22 12.73
C GLY A 48 -3.25 -8.25 12.36
N ILE A 49 -4.12 -7.47 13.02
CA ILE A 49 -5.55 -7.40 12.70
C ILE A 49 -5.74 -6.77 11.32
N VAL A 50 -6.35 -7.53 10.40
CA VAL A 50 -6.66 -7.07 9.03
C VAL A 50 -7.93 -6.23 9.05
N PHE A 51 -7.82 -4.94 8.74
CA PHE A 51 -8.96 -4.03 8.66
C PHE A 51 -9.47 -3.87 7.22
N ASP A 52 -8.62 -4.01 6.19
CA ASP A 52 -9.07 -3.97 4.79
C ASP A 52 -8.27 -4.93 3.90
N SER A 53 -8.91 -5.45 2.85
CA SER A 53 -8.24 -6.23 1.81
C SER A 53 -9.05 -6.21 0.51
N SER A 54 -8.36 -5.97 -0.60
CA SER A 54 -8.93 -6.07 -1.95
C SER A 54 -9.43 -7.50 -2.27
N TYR A 55 -8.81 -8.52 -1.67
CA TYR A 55 -9.15 -9.92 -1.92
C TYR A 55 -10.53 -10.28 -1.37
N LYS A 56 -11.00 -9.61 -0.30
CA LYS A 56 -12.38 -9.74 0.20
C LYS A 56 -13.42 -9.35 -0.86
N ARG A 57 -13.05 -8.50 -1.82
CA ARG A 57 -13.90 -8.01 -2.91
C ARG A 57 -13.64 -8.73 -4.24
N ALA A 58 -12.74 -9.72 -4.25
CA ALA A 58 -12.33 -10.50 -5.42
C ALA A 58 -11.92 -9.65 -6.65
N ARG A 59 -11.49 -8.41 -6.46
CA ARG A 59 -11.05 -7.51 -7.53
C ARG A 59 -9.95 -6.55 -7.04
N PRO A 60 -9.01 -6.15 -7.92
CA PRO A 60 -8.04 -5.10 -7.60
C PRO A 60 -8.72 -3.78 -7.22
N LEU A 61 -8.04 -2.98 -6.41
CA LEU A 61 -8.37 -1.58 -6.20
C LEU A 61 -7.73 -0.77 -7.33
N THR A 62 -8.55 -0.02 -8.06
CA THR A 62 -8.08 1.01 -8.99
C THR A 62 -7.92 2.32 -8.24
N MET A 63 -6.73 2.91 -8.28
CA MET A 63 -6.43 4.16 -7.60
C MET A 63 -5.48 5.03 -8.43
N ARG A 64 -5.58 6.35 -8.26
CA ARG A 64 -4.66 7.29 -8.90
C ARG A 64 -3.48 7.55 -7.96
N ILE A 65 -2.26 7.31 -8.44
CA ILE A 65 -1.04 7.43 -7.62
C ILE A 65 -0.32 8.76 -7.88
N GLY A 66 0.34 9.30 -6.86
CA GLY A 66 1.27 10.43 -6.98
C GLY A 66 0.63 11.81 -6.99
N LEU A 67 -0.67 11.92 -6.68
CA LEU A 67 -1.42 13.17 -6.63
C LEU A 67 -2.07 13.43 -5.26
N GLY A 68 -1.67 12.70 -4.21
CA GLY A 68 -2.22 12.88 -2.86
C GLY A 68 -3.69 12.47 -2.74
N LYS A 69 -4.14 11.52 -3.59
CA LYS A 69 -5.51 10.97 -3.55
C LYS A 69 -5.62 9.74 -2.65
N VAL A 70 -4.49 9.25 -2.15
CA VAL A 70 -4.38 8.21 -1.13
C VAL A 70 -3.46 8.69 -0.01
N ILE A 71 -3.36 7.91 1.07
CA ILE A 71 -2.43 8.24 2.15
C ILE A 71 -0.99 8.35 1.62
N LYS A 72 -0.22 9.29 2.17
CA LYS A 72 1.11 9.66 1.65
C LYS A 72 2.05 8.46 1.57
N GLY A 73 1.97 7.53 2.52
CA GLY A 73 2.78 6.32 2.53
C GLY A 73 2.51 5.37 1.37
N LEU A 74 1.27 5.31 0.86
CA LEU A 74 0.98 4.52 -0.35
C LEU A 74 1.50 5.21 -1.61
N ASP A 75 1.31 6.53 -1.72
CA ASP A 75 1.89 7.31 -2.81
C ASP A 75 3.41 7.13 -2.87
N GLN A 76 4.11 7.40 -1.76
CA GLN A 76 5.56 7.22 -1.66
C GLN A 76 6.00 5.75 -1.85
N GLY A 77 5.26 4.80 -1.27
CA GLY A 77 5.62 3.39 -1.29
C GLY A 77 5.43 2.69 -2.63
N ILE A 78 4.50 3.17 -3.48
CA ILE A 78 4.24 2.62 -4.81
C ILE A 78 4.96 3.41 -5.90
N LEU A 79 4.83 4.75 -5.89
CA LEU A 79 5.49 5.61 -6.88
C LEU A 79 7.00 5.70 -6.65
N GLY A 80 7.46 5.47 -5.42
CA GLY A 80 8.81 5.80 -4.99
C GLY A 80 8.95 7.25 -4.57
N GLY A 81 10.11 7.57 -4.00
CA GLY A 81 10.45 8.90 -3.48
C GLY A 81 11.14 8.84 -2.12
N GLU A 82 11.96 9.85 -1.84
CA GLU A 82 12.67 10.03 -0.56
C GLU A 82 13.49 8.80 -0.10
N GLY A 83 14.07 8.08 -1.07
CA GLY A 83 14.87 6.87 -0.82
C GLY A 83 14.13 5.56 -1.03
N VAL A 84 12.83 5.59 -1.35
CA VAL A 84 12.07 4.41 -1.76
C VAL A 84 12.10 4.28 -3.29
N PRO A 85 12.52 3.14 -3.87
CA PRO A 85 12.46 2.93 -5.31
C PRO A 85 10.99 2.75 -5.77
N PRO A 86 10.63 3.08 -7.01
CA PRO A 86 9.30 2.79 -7.55
C PRO A 86 8.99 1.29 -7.52
N MET A 87 7.71 0.93 -7.42
CA MET A 87 7.27 -0.44 -7.67
C MET A 87 7.18 -0.70 -9.18
N LEU A 88 7.52 -1.93 -9.56
CA LEU A 88 7.35 -2.43 -10.93
C LEU A 88 6.09 -3.28 -11.02
N VAL A 89 5.42 -3.24 -12.18
CA VAL A 89 4.27 -4.11 -12.46
C VAL A 89 4.66 -5.59 -12.27
N GLY A 90 3.80 -6.34 -11.58
CA GLY A 90 4.02 -7.72 -11.14
C GLY A 90 4.74 -7.83 -9.79
N GLY A 91 5.20 -6.72 -9.21
CA GLY A 91 5.93 -6.69 -7.96
C GLY A 91 5.04 -6.87 -6.72
N LYS A 92 5.61 -7.46 -5.67
CA LYS A 92 5.01 -7.55 -4.35
C LYS A 92 5.86 -6.81 -3.32
N ARG A 93 5.27 -5.83 -2.64
CA ARG A 93 5.95 -5.00 -1.64
C ARG A 93 5.20 -5.00 -0.33
N ARG A 94 5.94 -5.09 0.77
CA ARG A 94 5.45 -4.79 2.10
C ARG A 94 5.80 -3.35 2.45
N LEU A 95 4.86 -2.63 3.06
CA LEU A 95 5.06 -1.30 3.62
C LEU A 95 4.69 -1.29 5.10
N GLN A 96 5.51 -0.61 5.90
CA GLN A 96 5.17 -0.19 7.25
C GLN A 96 5.03 1.33 7.23
N ILE A 97 3.79 1.80 7.28
CA ILE A 97 3.45 3.20 7.13
C ILE A 97 3.24 3.81 8.53
N PRO A 98 4.12 4.70 9.00
CA PRO A 98 3.94 5.39 10.27
C PRO A 98 2.75 6.36 10.20
N PRO A 99 2.18 6.77 11.35
CA PRO A 99 0.93 7.53 11.38
C PRO A 99 0.96 8.85 10.61
N ASN A 100 2.10 9.56 10.62
CA ASN A 100 2.32 10.80 9.88
C ASN A 100 2.25 10.64 8.35
N LEU A 101 2.41 9.42 7.84
CA LEU A 101 2.24 9.05 6.43
C LEU A 101 0.92 8.30 6.17
N ALA A 102 0.12 8.04 7.21
CA ALA A 102 -1.17 7.38 7.17
C ALA A 102 -2.31 8.37 7.50
N TYR A 103 -3.07 8.11 8.57
CA TYR A 103 -4.24 8.91 8.99
C TYR A 103 -3.94 9.91 10.11
N GLY A 104 -2.71 9.93 10.63
CA GLY A 104 -2.27 10.92 11.61
C GLY A 104 -2.77 10.69 13.05
N PRO A 105 -2.86 11.77 13.85
CA PRO A 105 -3.20 11.68 15.27
C PRO A 105 -4.69 11.50 15.54
N GLU A 106 -5.55 11.65 14.53
CA GLU A 106 -6.99 11.50 14.66
C GLU A 106 -7.42 10.09 14.20
N PRO A 107 -8.50 9.52 14.77
CA PRO A 107 -9.07 8.28 14.27
C PRO A 107 -9.69 8.49 12.87
N ALA A 108 -9.78 7.41 12.09
CA ALA A 108 -10.28 7.44 10.72
C ALA A 108 -11.26 6.30 10.42
N GLY A 109 -11.95 6.41 9.27
CA GLY A 109 -12.97 5.44 8.88
C GLY A 109 -14.19 5.46 9.81
N CYS A 110 -14.57 6.65 10.27
CA CYS A 110 -15.65 6.85 11.22
C CYS A 110 -17.02 6.77 10.56
N PHE A 111 -17.91 5.95 11.13
CA PHE A 111 -19.32 5.85 10.74
C PHE A 111 -20.17 5.83 12.00
N SER A 112 -21.11 6.78 12.12
CA SER A 112 -22.01 6.91 13.28
C SER A 112 -21.32 7.01 14.65
N GLY A 113 -20.11 7.57 14.69
CA GLY A 113 -19.33 7.75 15.93
C GLY A 113 -18.29 6.66 16.18
N ASP A 114 -18.39 5.52 15.52
CA ASP A 114 -17.43 4.42 15.62
C ASP A 114 -16.39 4.51 14.50
N CYS A 115 -15.11 4.56 14.86
CA CYS A 115 -14.00 4.65 13.92
C CYS A 115 -13.22 3.34 13.88
N ASN A 116 -13.09 2.78 12.67
CA ASN A 116 -12.40 1.50 12.48
C ASN A 116 -10.86 1.61 12.47
N ILE A 117 -10.32 2.83 12.37
CA ILE A 117 -8.87 3.07 12.39
C ILE A 117 -8.54 3.94 13.60
N PRO A 118 -7.76 3.43 14.58
CA PRO A 118 -7.36 4.20 15.74
C PRO A 118 -6.49 5.42 15.38
N ALA A 119 -6.54 6.44 16.23
CA ALA A 119 -5.57 7.52 16.26
C ALA A 119 -4.12 6.98 16.35
N ASN A 120 -3.18 7.63 15.66
CA ASN A 120 -1.76 7.26 15.67
C ASN A 120 -1.49 5.80 15.25
N ALA A 121 -2.36 5.20 14.43
CA ALA A 121 -2.16 3.84 13.95
C ALA A 121 -1.03 3.74 12.93
N THR A 122 -0.09 2.83 13.18
CA THR A 122 0.85 2.34 12.16
C THR A 122 0.16 1.28 11.31
N LEU A 123 0.26 1.40 9.99
CA LEU A 123 -0.40 0.50 9.05
C LEU A 123 0.62 -0.36 8.33
N LEU A 124 0.34 -1.66 8.25
CA LEU A 124 1.11 -2.60 7.46
C LEU A 124 0.33 -2.95 6.20
N TYR A 125 0.95 -2.77 5.04
CA TYR A 125 0.36 -3.11 3.74
C TYR A 125 1.19 -4.18 3.06
N ASP A 126 0.55 -5.27 2.65
CA ASP A 126 1.07 -6.13 1.59
C ASP A 126 0.43 -5.69 0.28
N ILE A 127 1.25 -5.32 -0.70
CA ILE A 127 0.80 -4.81 -2.00
C ILE A 127 1.29 -5.76 -3.07
N ASN A 128 0.40 -6.09 -4.01
CA ASN A 128 0.71 -6.72 -5.28
C ASN A 128 0.31 -5.75 -6.40
N PHE A 129 1.31 -5.21 -7.11
CA PHE A 129 1.08 -4.24 -8.17
C PHE A 129 0.70 -4.96 -9.47
N VAL A 130 -0.58 -4.92 -9.81
CA VAL A 130 -1.15 -5.70 -10.92
C VAL A 130 -0.80 -5.09 -12.27
N GLY A 131 -0.85 -3.77 -12.39
CA GLY A 131 -0.64 -3.09 -13.67
C GLY A 131 -1.17 -1.66 -13.69
N ILE A 132 -0.86 -0.96 -14.78
CA ILE A 132 -1.48 0.33 -15.10
C ILE A 132 -2.91 0.06 -15.58
N TYR A 133 -3.87 0.85 -15.09
CA TYR A 133 -5.24 0.75 -15.53
C TYR A 133 -5.37 1.35 -16.93
N SER A 134 -5.45 0.50 -17.95
CA SER A 134 -5.93 0.87 -19.28
C SER A 134 -7.45 0.74 -19.28
N GLY A 135 -8.17 1.80 -18.93
CA GLY A 135 -9.63 1.80 -19.03
C GLY A 135 -10.03 1.60 -20.48
N ASN A 136 -10.36 0.36 -20.86
CA ASN A 136 -10.71 -0.08 -22.22
C ASN A 136 -10.20 0.85 -23.32
N ALA A 137 -8.94 0.69 -23.73
CA ALA A 137 -8.55 1.11 -25.07
C ALA A 137 -9.36 0.23 -26.05
N LYS A 138 -10.52 0.73 -26.48
CA LYS A 138 -11.14 0.34 -27.73
C LYS A 138 -10.67 1.30 -28.80
#